data_AF-A0A9D2D2U7-F1
#
_entry.id   AF-A0A9D2D2U7-F1
#
_cell.length_a   1.000
_cell.length_b   1.000
_cell.length_c   1.000
_cell.angle_alpha   90.00
_cell.angle_beta   90.00
_cell.angle_gamma   90.00
#
_symmetry.space_group_name_H-M   'P 1'
#
loop_
_entity.id
_entity.type
_entity.pdbx_description
1 polymer ?
#
loop_
_entity_poly.entity_id
_entity_poly.type
_entity_poly.pdbx_seq_one_letter_code
_entity_poly.pdbx_strand_id
1 'polypeptide(L)'
;MVRSIARYAVIRKTQKDVNILTGNYEAAYAEGLLFHILNLHPKTEELSVRRLKEELMEALQGYVPADDREKHLIHMLEEYKPSDIWDEDTEAMLKLGLEEDRIWEL
;
A
#
# COMPACT_ATOMS: atom_id res chain seq x y z
N MET A 1 9.80 -8.00 13.43
CA MET A 1 8.61 -8.86 13.66
C MET A 1 7.34 -8.23 13.10
N VAL A 2 7.06 -6.95 13.40
CA VAL A 2 5.86 -6.24 12.88
C VAL A 2 5.86 -6.15 11.34
N ARG A 3 7.01 -5.83 10.73
CA ARG A 3 7.11 -5.61 9.28
C ARG A 3 6.74 -6.81 8.41
N SER A 4 7.27 -7.98 8.76
CA SER A 4 6.92 -9.23 8.07
C SER A 4 5.43 -9.53 8.21
N ILE A 5 4.86 -9.39 9.42
CA ILE A 5 3.44 -9.67 9.68
C ILE A 5 2.54 -8.76 8.83
N ALA A 6 2.83 -7.46 8.77
CA ALA A 6 2.05 -6.51 7.97
C ALA A 6 2.14 -6.83 6.47
N ARG A 7 3.33 -7.13 5.93
CA ARG A 7 3.51 -7.59 4.53
C ARG A 7 2.67 -8.84 4.23
N TYR A 8 2.81 -9.87 5.06
CA TYR A 8 2.05 -11.13 4.93
C TYR A 8 0.55 -10.89 4.98
N ALA A 9 0.09 -10.02 5.88
CA ALA A 9 -1.31 -9.68 6.01
C ALA A 9 -1.85 -9.03 4.73
N VAL A 10 -1.17 -8.02 4.19
CA VAL A 10 -1.59 -7.35 2.96
C VAL A 10 -1.65 -8.32 1.78
N ILE A 11 -0.60 -9.09 1.53
CA ILE A 11 -0.56 -10.07 0.42
C ILE A 11 -1.67 -11.11 0.56
N ARG A 12 -1.94 -11.58 1.78
CA ARG A 12 -3.04 -12.53 2.00
C ARG A 12 -4.40 -11.88 1.80
N LYS A 13 -4.54 -10.61 2.18
CA LYS A 13 -5.80 -9.87 2.06
C LYS A 13 -6.17 -9.62 0.59
N THR A 14 -5.20 -9.37 -0.30
CA THR A 14 -5.45 -9.22 -1.74
C THR A 14 -5.96 -10.48 -2.43
N GLN A 15 -5.95 -11.65 -1.76
CA GLN A 15 -6.52 -12.88 -2.32
C GLN A 15 -8.06 -12.94 -2.23
N LYS A 16 -8.70 -12.03 -1.48
CA LYS A 16 -10.16 -11.98 -1.34
C LYS A 16 -10.65 -10.53 -1.28
N ASP A 17 -11.74 -10.26 -1.98
CA ASP A 17 -12.36 -8.92 -2.12
C ASP A 17 -13.00 -8.35 -0.83
N VAL A 18 -13.11 -9.14 0.24
CA VAL A 18 -13.83 -8.73 1.47
C VAL A 18 -12.92 -8.17 2.57
N ASN A 19 -11.62 -8.07 2.31
CA ASN A 19 -10.67 -7.66 3.32
C ASN A 19 -10.44 -6.14 3.30
N ILE A 20 -10.08 -5.58 4.45
CA ILE A 20 -9.73 -4.17 4.62
C ILE A 20 -8.38 -4.03 5.31
N LEU A 21 -7.70 -2.89 5.08
CA LEU A 21 -6.52 -2.52 5.84
C LEU A 21 -6.92 -2.11 7.26
N THR A 22 -6.09 -2.47 8.22
CA THR A 22 -6.38 -2.34 9.65
C THR A 22 -5.41 -1.42 10.39
N GLY A 23 -4.34 -0.96 9.74
CA GLY A 23 -3.37 -0.05 10.34
C GLY A 23 -2.42 0.60 9.33
N ASN A 24 -1.76 1.69 9.76
CA ASN A 24 -0.88 2.49 8.92
C ASN A 24 0.31 1.67 8.38
N TYR A 25 0.80 0.66 9.09
CA TYR A 25 1.86 -0.23 8.60
C TYR A 25 1.44 -1.05 7.37
N GLU A 26 0.20 -1.55 7.36
CA GLU A 26 -0.35 -2.26 6.20
C GLU A 26 -0.59 -1.30 5.04
N ALA A 27 -1.10 -0.11 5.34
CA ALA A 27 -1.36 0.93 4.34
C ALA A 27 -0.08 1.45 3.69
N ALA A 28 0.94 1.79 4.46
CA ALA A 28 2.22 2.27 3.93
C ALA A 28 2.89 1.22 3.01
N TYR A 29 2.81 -0.06 3.37
CA TYR A 29 3.28 -1.13 2.49
C TYR A 29 2.44 -1.26 1.22
N ALA A 30 1.11 -1.22 1.34
CA ALA A 30 0.21 -1.27 0.20
C ALA A 30 0.43 -0.10 -0.77
N GLU A 31 0.64 1.10 -0.23
CA GLU A 31 0.97 2.31 -1.00
C GLU A 31 2.31 2.15 -1.70
N GLY A 32 3.35 1.73 -0.98
CA GLY A 32 4.67 1.49 -1.56
C GLY A 32 4.63 0.44 -2.67
N LEU A 33 3.88 -0.64 -2.47
CA LEU A 33 3.71 -1.70 -3.47
C LEU A 33 2.98 -1.20 -4.71
N LEU A 34 1.94 -0.38 -4.57
CA LEU A 34 1.27 0.24 -5.72
C LEU A 34 2.17 1.23 -6.45
N PHE A 35 2.93 2.06 -5.73
CA PHE A 35 3.94 2.93 -6.36
C PHE A 35 4.94 2.10 -7.18
N HIS A 36 5.41 0.98 -6.63
CA HIS A 36 6.30 0.06 -7.33
C HIS A 36 5.65 -0.53 -8.60
N ILE A 37 4.43 -1.06 -8.50
CA ILE A 37 3.69 -1.65 -9.63
C ILE A 37 3.45 -0.61 -10.74
N LEU A 38 3.08 0.61 -10.36
CA LEU A 38 2.84 1.72 -11.29
C LEU A 38 4.14 2.35 -11.84
N ASN A 39 5.32 1.92 -11.37
CA ASN A 39 6.61 2.55 -11.65
C ASN A 39 6.62 4.06 -11.34
N LEU A 40 5.99 4.42 -10.23
CA LEU A 40 5.89 5.79 -9.72
C LEU A 40 6.68 5.92 -8.41
N HIS A 41 7.05 7.15 -8.08
CA HIS A 41 7.65 7.49 -6.79
C HIS A 41 6.83 8.58 -6.11
N PRO A 42 6.74 8.57 -4.76
CA PRO A 42 6.14 9.65 -4.01
C PRO A 42 6.78 11.00 -4.38
N LYS A 43 5.96 11.95 -4.83
CA LYS A 43 6.40 13.32 -5.15
C LYS A 43 6.43 14.20 -3.90
N THR A 44 5.67 13.83 -2.89
CA THR A 44 5.53 14.61 -1.65
C THR A 44 6.79 14.51 -0.78
N GLU A 45 7.34 15.65 -0.36
CA GLU A 45 8.48 15.72 0.60
C GLU A 45 8.06 15.36 2.04
N GLU A 46 6.81 15.63 2.42
CA GLU A 46 6.23 15.30 3.72
C GLU A 46 5.47 13.98 3.67
N LEU A 47 6.16 12.88 3.99
CA LEU A 47 5.58 11.54 3.92
C LEU A 47 4.53 11.32 5.03
N SER A 48 3.31 11.02 4.61
CA SER A 48 2.24 10.51 5.47
C SER A 48 1.35 9.56 4.68
N VAL A 49 0.77 8.55 5.34
CA VAL A 49 -0.14 7.59 4.69
C VAL A 49 -1.30 8.32 4.01
N ARG A 50 -1.83 9.38 4.63
CA ARG A 50 -2.88 10.21 4.02
C ARG A 50 -2.45 10.84 2.70
N ARG A 51 -1.31 11.54 2.68
CA ARG A 51 -0.81 12.24 1.48
C ARG A 51 -0.46 11.25 0.36
N LEU A 52 0.16 10.13 0.72
CA LEU A 52 0.56 9.09 -0.22
C LEU A 52 -0.68 8.42 -0.85
N LYS A 53 -1.70 8.13 -0.04
CA LYS A 53 -2.99 7.68 -0.57
C LYS A 53 -3.61 8.70 -1.52
N GLU A 54 -3.68 9.97 -1.16
CA GLU A 54 -4.24 11.02 -2.04
C GLU A 54 -3.50 11.06 -3.38
N GLU A 55 -2.17 11.05 -3.37
CA GLU A 55 -1.33 11.05 -4.56
C GLU A 55 -1.54 9.80 -5.44
N LEU A 56 -1.65 8.61 -4.82
CA LEU A 56 -1.96 7.37 -5.53
C LEU A 56 -3.35 7.39 -6.14
N MET A 57 -4.36 7.87 -5.42
CA MET A 57 -5.73 7.91 -5.92
C MET A 57 -5.87 8.87 -7.11
N GLU A 58 -5.11 9.96 -7.13
CA GLU A 58 -4.99 10.83 -8.30
C GLU A 58 -4.32 10.11 -9.48
N ALA A 59 -3.23 9.39 -9.24
CA ALA A 59 -2.52 8.62 -10.27
C ALA A 59 -3.35 7.44 -10.83
N LEU A 60 -4.25 6.90 -10.02
CA LEU A 60 -5.14 5.80 -10.37
C LEU A 60 -6.39 6.26 -11.14
N GLN A 61 -6.60 7.56 -11.35
CA GLN A 61 -7.74 8.04 -12.14
C GLN A 61 -7.67 7.53 -13.59
N GLY A 62 -8.60 6.64 -13.94
CA GLY A 62 -8.65 5.99 -15.26
C GLY A 62 -7.66 4.83 -15.41
N TYR A 63 -7.01 4.40 -14.32
CA TYR A 63 -6.17 3.21 -14.31
C TYR A 63 -7.03 1.93 -14.34
N VAL A 64 -6.54 0.93 -15.08
CA VAL A 64 -7.17 -0.40 -15.17
C VAL A 64 -6.23 -1.41 -14.52
N PRO A 65 -6.61 -2.04 -13.38
CA PRO A 65 -5.79 -3.03 -12.70
C PRO A 65 -5.41 -4.19 -13.62
N ALA A 66 -4.17 -4.67 -13.51
CA ALA A 66 -3.67 -5.76 -14.33
C ALA A 66 -4.23 -7.13 -13.88
N ASP A 67 -4.48 -7.30 -12.58
CA ASP A 67 -5.04 -8.53 -12.01
C ASP A 67 -6.01 -8.26 -10.83
N ASP A 68 -6.66 -9.32 -10.36
CA ASP A 68 -7.60 -9.26 -9.24
C ASP A 68 -6.91 -8.82 -7.93
N ARG A 69 -5.62 -9.15 -7.74
CA ARG A 69 -4.91 -8.80 -6.49
C ARG A 69 -4.64 -7.30 -6.43
N GLU A 70 -4.23 -6.72 -7.53
CA GLU A 70 -4.06 -5.28 -7.68
C GLU A 70 -5.40 -4.56 -7.51
N LYS A 71 -6.47 -5.07 -8.14
CA LYS A 71 -7.81 -4.54 -7.93
C LYS A 71 -8.21 -4.56 -6.46
N HIS A 72 -8.00 -5.67 -5.75
CA HIS A 72 -8.29 -5.75 -4.32
C HIS A 72 -7.39 -4.83 -3.49
N LEU A 73 -6.12 -4.65 -3.88
CA LEU A 73 -5.19 -3.74 -3.20
C LEU A 73 -5.66 -2.28 -3.29
N ILE A 74 -6.10 -1.86 -4.48
CA ILE A 74 -6.66 -0.52 -4.72
C ILE A 74 -7.94 -0.35 -3.88
N HIS A 75 -8.86 -1.31 -3.95
CA HIS A 75 -10.10 -1.26 -3.16
C HIS A 75 -9.83 -1.15 -1.65
N MET A 76 -8.90 -1.95 -1.14
CA MET A 76 -8.47 -1.90 0.25
C MET A 76 -7.91 -0.54 0.67
N LEU A 77 -7.15 0.12 -0.20
CA LEU A 77 -6.61 1.45 0.04
C LEU A 77 -7.70 2.52 -0.04
N GLU A 78 -8.64 2.44 -0.98
CA GLU A 78 -9.79 3.35 -1.09
C GLU A 78 -10.61 3.37 0.20
N GLU A 79 -10.92 2.19 0.76
CA GLU A 79 -11.73 2.05 1.98
C GLU A 79 -10.97 2.44 3.26
N TYR A 80 -9.64 2.37 3.24
CA TYR A 80 -8.84 2.64 4.44
C TYR A 80 -8.86 4.12 4.83
N LYS A 81 -9.02 4.40 6.13
CA LYS A 81 -8.93 5.76 6.70
C LYS A 81 -7.63 5.88 7.50
N PRO A 82 -6.59 6.55 6.95
CA PRO A 82 -5.32 6.68 7.62
C PRO A 82 -5.43 7.46 8.94
N SER A 83 -4.64 7.05 9.92
CA SER A 83 -4.37 7.91 11.09
C SER A 83 -3.18 8.82 10.80
N ASP A 84 -3.04 9.92 11.54
CA ASP A 84 -1.94 10.87 11.36
C ASP A 84 -0.61 10.39 11.99
N ILE A 85 -0.55 9.14 12.45
CA ILE A 85 0.65 8.54 13.05
C ILE A 85 1.63 8.16 11.93
N TRP A 86 2.81 8.76 11.94
CA TRP A 86 3.93 8.40 11.08
C TRP A 86 5.16 8.15 11.95
N ASP A 87 5.62 6.91 11.99
CA ASP A 87 6.79 6.47 12.74
C ASP A 87 7.81 5.77 11.81
N GLU A 88 8.98 5.42 12.36
CA GLU A 88 10.06 4.78 11.62
C GLU A 88 9.64 3.43 11.00
N ASP A 89 8.72 2.70 11.64
CA ASP A 89 8.22 1.43 11.13
C ASP A 89 7.26 1.64 9.96
N THR A 90 6.44 2.68 9.96
CA THR A 90 5.57 3.06 8.83
C THR A 90 6.42 3.44 7.61
N GLU A 91 7.46 4.25 7.82
CA GLU A 91 8.40 4.60 6.74
C GLU A 91 9.13 3.36 6.20
N ALA A 92 9.55 2.46 7.08
CA ALA A 92 10.19 1.22 6.66
C ALA A 92 9.23 0.29 5.87
N MET A 93 7.94 0.28 6.19
CA MET A 93 6.94 -0.46 5.43
C MET A 93 6.73 0.13 4.03
N LEU A 94 6.72 1.47 3.91
CA LEU A 94 6.69 2.13 2.61
C LEU A 94 7.90 1.73 1.74
N LYS A 95 9.10 1.84 2.30
CA LYS A 95 10.34 1.44 1.60
C LYS A 95 10.31 -0.02 1.18
N LEU A 96 9.83 -0.90 2.06
CA LEU A 96 9.69 -2.33 1.75
C LEU A 96 8.75 -2.57 0.57
N GLY A 97 7.64 -1.83 0.46
CA GLY A 97 6.74 -1.92 -0.71
C GLY A 97 7.37 -1.36 -1.99
N LEU A 98 8.10 -0.25 -1.90
CA LEU A 98 8.78 0.39 -3.03
C LEU A 98 9.91 -0.48 -3.63
N GLU A 99 10.57 -1.27 -2.78
CA GLU A 99 11.70 -2.15 -3.12
C GLU A 99 11.28 -3.63 -3.11
N GLU A 100 9.99 -3.93 -3.29
CA GLU A 100 9.48 -5.30 -3.18
C GLU A 100 9.98 -6.18 -4.35
N ASP A 101 10.93 -7.07 -4.04
CA ASP A 101 11.49 -8.00 -5.01
C ASP A 101 10.52 -9.13 -5.41
N ARG A 102 9.58 -9.50 -4.52
CA ARG A 102 8.72 -10.68 -4.69
C ARG A 102 7.26 -10.37 -4.47
N ILE A 103 6.71 -9.64 -5.43
CA ILE A 103 5.31 -9.25 -5.45
C ILE A 103 4.44 -10.51 -5.31
N TRP A 104 3.55 -10.49 -4.31
CA TRP A 104 2.59 -11.55 -3.98
C TRP A 104 3.13 -12.87 -3.43
N GLU A 105 4.43 -13.01 -3.23
CA GLU A 105 4.99 -14.17 -2.53
C GLU A 105 4.86 -13.98 -1.01
N LEU A 106 4.34 -15.00 -0.33
CA LEU A 106 4.37 -15.08 1.12
C LEU A 106 5.78 -15.47 1.56
#